data_AF-A0AAU1P0X2-F1
#
_entry.id   AF-A0AAU1P0X2-F1
#
_cell.length_a   1.000
_cell.length_b   1.000
_cell.length_c   1.000
_cell.angle_alpha   90.00
_cell.angle_beta   90.00
_cell.angle_gamma   90.00
#
_symmetry.space_group_name_H-M   'P 1'
#
loop_
_entity.id
_entity.type
_entity.pdbx_description
1 polymer ?
#
loop_
_entity_poly.entity_id
_entity_poly.type
_entity_poly.pdbx_seq_one_letter_code
_entity_poly.pdbx_strand_id
1 'polypeptide(L)'
;MPEHIADQARAASDKRGATPVRRRPASPSAASTAELPAPGLPLGPAAVTALQRSAGNAAVSRTVGKHTPGHAHGDTHAHAHGAGRAPGRAPGSGRAAPAVQRAPLGISHAGPSGGARQPLDSEDVDNVRDYVFTSLGKGNHEAVDLLLDRLKGLNPPPDYLDDLRKQVEALRPGDGPEIPSQVHFIWIGGAIPSAALNNILAWAGRATNTGWTINLWTDHNSALGTMNQARIRTTKGLQRKFIEDAIDPRLAEAYTKATTGKQKAYPFASDIARYSILKKHGGVYADVDLGSGTVNLKENTPKLAEKDVPVLGPLIRDKQSLNATLSQAGAERATGKPTAAQIRAAVTHLLETGGYGNHFIAAQKESAVMEKMIVKIAAKIKGMDADELHMAGPAASGPFPLLQVVEHHLEEEFGIEGGLNRGEYGRFQGQGRHFHDNMEWLTPESENQNY
;
A
#
# COMPACT_ATOMS: atom_id res chain seq x y z
N MET A 1 -40.92 43.23 -30.87
CA MET A 1 -40.33 44.46 -31.45
C MET A 1 -39.12 44.85 -30.63
N PRO A 2 -37.91 44.48 -31.09
CA PRO A 2 -36.64 45.06 -30.67
C PRO A 2 -36.06 45.91 -31.80
N GLU A 3 -35.40 47.04 -31.52
CA GLU A 3 -34.39 47.59 -32.44
C GLU A 3 -33.58 48.76 -31.86
N HIS A 4 -32.31 48.73 -32.27
CA HIS A 4 -31.41 49.85 -32.51
C HIS A 4 -30.56 50.51 -31.38
N ILE A 5 -29.30 50.06 -31.41
CA ILE A 5 -28.05 50.80 -31.22
C ILE A 5 -27.95 51.96 -32.25
N ALA A 6 -27.48 53.15 -31.82
CA ALA A 6 -26.38 53.90 -32.48
C ALA A 6 -26.09 55.29 -31.83
N ASP A 7 -24.79 55.53 -31.66
CA ASP A 7 -24.03 56.79 -31.79
C ASP A 7 -24.37 58.05 -30.99
N GLN A 8 -23.37 58.50 -30.22
CA GLN A 8 -22.81 59.84 -30.38
C GLN A 8 -21.33 59.89 -29.99
N ALA A 9 -20.54 60.51 -30.85
CA ALA A 9 -19.09 60.58 -30.81
C ALA A 9 -18.58 62.02 -30.57
N ARG A 10 -17.37 62.11 -30.00
CA ARG A 10 -16.31 63.15 -30.11
C ARG A 10 -16.43 64.48 -29.34
N ALA A 11 -15.51 64.66 -28.38
CA ALA A 11 -14.52 65.76 -28.22
C ALA A 11 -13.90 65.64 -26.79
N ALA A 12 -12.65 65.94 -26.43
CA ALA A 12 -11.42 66.43 -27.04
C ALA A 12 -10.28 65.97 -26.06
N SER A 13 -9.14 65.48 -26.58
CA SER A 13 -7.82 66.15 -26.57
C SER A 13 -7.08 66.30 -25.23
N ASP A 14 -5.81 65.82 -25.29
CA ASP A 14 -4.62 66.21 -24.52
C ASP A 14 -4.48 65.81 -23.05
N LYS A 15 -3.60 64.81 -22.81
CA LYS A 15 -2.33 65.04 -22.10
C LYS A 15 -1.33 63.88 -22.30
N ARG A 16 -0.19 64.25 -22.88
CA ARG A 16 1.14 63.59 -22.84
C ARG A 16 1.46 63.19 -21.39
N GLY A 17 2.21 62.16 -21.03
CA GLY A 17 3.14 61.28 -21.72
C GLY A 17 4.11 60.79 -20.63
N ALA A 18 4.19 59.48 -20.38
CA ALA A 18 5.19 58.90 -19.49
C ALA A 18 5.51 57.47 -19.95
N THR A 19 6.72 57.32 -20.48
CA THR A 19 7.32 56.07 -20.95
C THR A 19 7.59 55.14 -19.76
N PRO A 20 7.15 53.87 -19.75
CA PRO A 20 7.56 52.94 -18.71
C PRO A 20 8.94 52.35 -19.03
N VAL A 21 9.86 52.52 -18.08
CA VAL A 21 11.21 51.96 -18.05
C VAL A 21 11.14 50.43 -18.09
N ARG A 22 11.73 49.84 -19.13
CA ARG A 22 12.00 48.38 -19.23
C ARG A 22 12.95 47.97 -18.11
N ARG A 23 12.46 47.23 -17.11
CA ARG A 23 13.32 46.50 -16.16
C ARG A 23 13.87 45.25 -16.83
N ARG A 24 15.19 45.12 -16.85
CA ARG A 24 15.94 43.92 -17.22
C ARG A 24 15.60 42.76 -16.27
N PRO A 25 15.53 41.50 -16.75
CA PRO A 25 15.50 40.34 -15.87
C PRO A 25 16.88 40.15 -15.22
N ALA A 26 16.90 39.90 -13.92
CA ALA A 26 18.09 39.51 -13.18
C ALA A 26 18.47 38.06 -13.52
N SER A 27 19.75 37.84 -13.81
CA SER A 27 20.34 36.51 -13.95
C SER A 27 20.30 35.71 -12.64
N PRO A 28 20.25 34.37 -12.71
CA PRO A 28 20.15 33.51 -11.53
C PRO A 28 21.45 33.51 -10.71
N SER A 29 21.32 33.82 -9.42
CA SER A 29 22.39 33.70 -8.44
C SER A 29 22.57 32.23 -8.02
N ALA A 30 23.83 31.87 -7.79
CA ALA A 30 24.32 30.52 -7.60
C ALA A 30 23.74 29.80 -6.37
N ALA A 31 23.70 28.47 -6.46
CA ALA A 31 23.35 27.55 -5.41
C ALA A 31 24.20 27.79 -4.14
N SER A 32 23.54 28.15 -3.06
CA SER A 32 24.10 28.13 -1.71
C SER A 32 23.92 26.73 -1.13
N THR A 33 25.04 26.09 -0.81
CA THR A 33 25.12 24.86 -0.02
C THR A 33 24.54 25.11 1.36
N ALA A 34 23.49 24.37 1.73
CA ALA A 34 22.88 24.44 3.05
C ALA A 34 23.83 23.88 4.13
N GLU A 35 24.29 24.76 5.02
CA GLU A 35 24.88 24.38 6.31
C GLU A 35 23.82 23.69 7.20
N LEU A 36 24.24 22.63 7.89
CA LEU A 36 23.43 21.95 8.91
C LEU A 36 23.25 22.88 10.14
N PRO A 37 22.04 22.98 10.71
CA PRO A 37 21.83 23.78 11.91
C PRO A 37 22.51 23.16 13.13
N ALA A 38 23.03 24.02 14.00
CA ALA A 38 23.63 23.64 15.28
C ALA A 38 22.63 22.89 16.19
N PRO A 39 23.09 21.91 16.99
CA PRO A 39 22.21 21.12 17.86
C PRO A 39 21.62 22.00 18.98
N GLY A 40 20.28 22.02 19.10
CA GLY A 40 19.58 22.65 20.22
C GLY A 40 18.38 23.54 19.89
N LEU A 41 18.04 23.74 18.61
CA LEU A 41 16.84 24.49 18.21
C LEU A 41 15.70 23.56 17.77
N PRO A 42 14.43 23.86 18.10
CA PRO A 42 13.28 23.09 17.62
C PRO A 42 13.20 23.17 16.09
N LEU A 43 13.03 22.01 15.46
CA LEU A 43 12.90 21.89 14.00
C LEU A 43 11.61 22.57 13.55
N GLY A 44 11.71 23.46 12.55
CA GLY A 44 10.53 24.09 11.95
C GLY A 44 9.67 23.08 11.17
N PRO A 45 8.38 23.39 10.89
CA PRO A 45 7.43 22.49 10.23
C PRO A 45 7.93 21.96 8.86
N ALA A 46 8.69 22.77 8.12
CA ALA A 46 9.30 22.37 6.85
C ALA A 46 10.40 21.31 7.02
N ALA A 47 11.18 21.38 8.12
CA ALA A 47 12.20 20.39 8.44
C ALA A 47 11.60 19.08 8.94
N VAL A 48 10.50 19.12 9.70
CA VAL A 48 9.74 17.93 10.12
C VAL A 48 9.11 17.22 8.91
N THR A 49 8.54 17.99 7.99
CA THR A 49 7.98 17.46 6.72
C THR A 49 9.08 16.85 5.84
N ALA A 50 10.26 17.48 5.77
CA ALA A 50 11.42 16.92 5.07
C ALA A 50 11.96 15.64 5.74
N LEU A 51 11.93 15.57 7.07
CA LEU A 51 12.34 14.39 7.85
C LEU A 51 11.36 13.22 7.67
N GLN A 52 10.05 13.48 7.60
CA GLN A 52 9.04 12.47 7.29
C GLN A 52 9.16 11.97 5.85
N ARG A 53 9.46 12.85 4.89
CA ARG A 53 9.74 12.49 3.49
C ARG A 53 11.03 11.66 3.33
N SER A 54 12.09 12.00 4.07
CA SER A 54 13.35 11.26 4.03
C SER A 54 13.29 9.94 4.79
N ALA A 55 12.55 9.88 5.91
CA ALA A 55 12.30 8.66 6.65
C ALA A 55 11.45 7.65 5.87
N GLY A 56 10.45 8.11 5.11
CA GLY A 56 9.67 7.25 4.20
C GLY A 56 10.54 6.61 3.12
N ASN A 57 11.40 7.38 2.46
CA ASN A 57 12.29 6.87 1.41
C ASN A 57 13.44 6.00 1.97
N ALA A 58 14.01 6.36 3.12
CA ALA A 58 15.10 5.61 3.76
C ALA A 58 14.64 4.34 4.47
N ALA A 59 13.36 4.22 4.83
CA ALA A 59 12.78 2.99 5.36
C ALA A 59 12.59 1.95 4.25
N VAL A 60 12.08 2.35 3.07
CA VAL A 60 12.01 1.49 1.88
C VAL A 60 13.41 0.97 1.49
N SER A 61 14.45 1.81 1.56
CA SER A 61 15.83 1.35 1.33
C SER A 61 16.39 0.46 2.45
N ARG A 62 15.91 0.57 3.70
CA ARG A 62 16.38 -0.26 4.83
C ARG A 62 15.73 -1.64 4.86
N THR A 63 14.49 -1.79 4.41
CA THR A 63 13.84 -3.11 4.25
C THR A 63 14.52 -3.93 3.14
N VAL A 64 15.12 -3.27 2.14
CA VAL A 64 15.83 -3.92 1.02
C VAL A 64 17.32 -4.24 1.35
N GLY A 65 17.86 -3.72 2.45
CA GLY A 65 19.31 -3.66 2.68
C GLY A 65 19.95 -4.69 3.62
N LYS A 66 19.23 -5.69 4.14
CA LYS A 66 19.80 -6.68 5.06
C LYS A 66 19.90 -8.07 4.46
N HIS A 67 20.82 -8.28 3.51
CA HIS A 67 21.46 -9.58 3.30
C HIS A 67 22.80 -9.37 2.57
N THR A 68 23.88 -9.42 3.34
CA THR A 68 25.26 -9.45 2.82
C THR A 68 25.65 -10.92 2.64
N PRO A 69 25.96 -11.40 1.42
CA PRO A 69 26.55 -12.72 1.26
C PRO A 69 28.02 -12.65 1.69
N GLY A 70 28.41 -13.55 2.60
CA GLY A 70 29.79 -13.68 3.07
C GLY A 70 30.75 -13.99 1.92
N HIS A 71 31.84 -13.23 1.85
CA HIS A 71 32.99 -13.49 1.00
C HIS A 71 33.71 -14.76 1.45
N ALA A 72 33.83 -15.73 0.56
CA ALA A 72 34.80 -16.81 0.68
C ALA A 72 36.10 -16.38 -0.03
N HIS A 73 37.15 -16.21 0.76
CA HIS A 73 38.53 -16.13 0.28
C HIS A 73 38.96 -17.51 -0.26
N GLY A 74 39.67 -17.51 -1.39
CA GLY A 74 40.34 -18.68 -1.92
C GLY A 74 41.59 -18.26 -2.69
N ASP A 75 42.73 -18.32 -2.00
CA ASP A 75 44.08 -18.17 -2.55
C ASP A 75 44.38 -19.32 -3.52
N THR A 76 45.08 -19.01 -4.63
CA THR A 76 45.75 -20.03 -5.43
C THR A 76 47.15 -19.56 -5.85
N HIS A 77 48.18 -20.22 -5.32
CA HIS A 77 49.51 -20.29 -5.90
C HIS A 77 49.92 -21.76 -6.09
N ALA A 78 50.24 -22.06 -7.36
CA ALA A 78 51.38 -22.82 -7.88
C ALA A 78 51.55 -24.35 -7.61
N HIS A 79 51.62 -25.08 -8.73
CA HIS A 79 52.76 -25.90 -9.21
C HIS A 79 52.34 -27.25 -9.82
N ALA A 80 52.77 -27.42 -11.07
CA ALA A 80 52.72 -28.64 -11.85
C ALA A 80 54.00 -29.47 -11.65
N HIS A 81 53.87 -30.80 -11.60
CA HIS A 81 54.75 -31.79 -12.24
C HIS A 81 54.25 -33.23 -11.96
N GLY A 82 54.31 -34.12 -12.97
CA GLY A 82 54.64 -35.53 -12.74
C GLY A 82 53.61 -36.62 -13.08
N ALA A 83 53.60 -37.03 -14.35
CA ALA A 83 53.39 -38.37 -14.93
C ALA A 83 52.75 -39.55 -14.14
N GLY A 84 51.72 -40.16 -14.75
CA GLY A 84 51.77 -41.54 -15.24
C GLY A 84 51.11 -42.70 -14.44
N ARG A 85 49.89 -43.11 -14.84
CA ARG A 85 49.41 -44.50 -15.08
C ARG A 85 47.88 -44.59 -14.97
N ALA A 86 47.27 -45.40 -15.85
CA ALA A 86 45.88 -45.86 -15.78
C ALA A 86 45.82 -47.34 -16.23
N PRO A 87 44.74 -48.11 -15.99
CA PRO A 87 43.76 -48.02 -14.91
C PRO A 87 43.51 -49.38 -14.20
N GLY A 88 43.22 -49.34 -12.91
CA GLY A 88 42.59 -50.46 -12.18
C GLY A 88 41.08 -50.20 -12.07
N ARG A 89 40.28 -51.07 -12.67
CA ARG A 89 38.81 -50.98 -12.72
C ARG A 89 38.23 -51.41 -11.36
N ALA A 90 37.87 -50.44 -10.53
CA ALA A 90 37.15 -50.68 -9.27
C ALA A 90 35.64 -50.82 -9.52
N PRO A 91 34.93 -51.66 -8.73
CA PRO A 91 33.48 -51.84 -8.84
C PRO A 91 32.76 -50.55 -8.43
N GLY A 92 31.70 -50.24 -9.17
CA GLY A 92 30.98 -48.97 -9.11
C GLY A 92 30.56 -48.59 -7.70
N SER A 93 31.15 -47.51 -7.19
CA SER A 93 30.55 -46.72 -6.13
C SER A 93 29.23 -46.17 -6.66
N GLY A 94 28.12 -46.71 -6.14
CA GLY A 94 26.83 -46.06 -6.26
C GLY A 94 27.00 -44.65 -5.74
N ARG A 95 26.93 -43.67 -6.66
CA ARG A 95 26.99 -42.25 -6.32
C ARG A 95 25.76 -41.99 -5.47
N ALA A 96 25.94 -41.98 -4.15
CA ALA A 96 24.91 -41.59 -3.21
C ALA A 96 24.32 -40.28 -3.72
N ALA A 97 23.00 -40.27 -3.95
CA ALA A 97 22.32 -39.04 -4.31
C ALA A 97 22.74 -37.97 -3.29
N PRO A 98 23.13 -36.77 -3.75
CA PRO A 98 23.54 -35.71 -2.82
C PRO A 98 22.41 -35.55 -1.82
N ALA A 99 22.73 -35.70 -0.52
CA ALA A 99 21.78 -35.46 0.54
C ALA A 99 21.21 -34.06 0.32
N VAL A 100 19.89 -33.97 0.15
CA VAL A 100 19.19 -32.69 0.07
C VAL A 100 19.60 -31.91 1.31
N GLN A 101 20.09 -30.70 1.14
CA GLN A 101 20.59 -29.92 2.26
C GLN A 101 19.38 -29.35 3.02
N ARG A 102 19.26 -29.64 4.33
CA ARG A 102 18.35 -28.95 5.25
C ARG A 102 18.28 -27.47 4.95
N ALA A 103 17.11 -27.01 4.51
CA ALA A 103 16.86 -25.63 4.17
C ALA A 103 15.73 -25.09 5.07
N PRO A 104 15.98 -24.04 5.86
CA PRO A 104 14.93 -23.37 6.61
C PRO A 104 13.93 -22.73 5.65
N LEU A 105 12.65 -22.94 5.88
CA LEU A 105 11.58 -22.44 5.00
C LEU A 105 11.08 -21.05 5.40
N GLY A 106 11.65 -20.44 6.45
CA GLY A 106 11.25 -19.12 6.95
C GLY A 106 9.79 -19.07 7.40
N ILE A 107 9.28 -20.18 7.91
CA ILE A 107 7.93 -20.36 8.44
C ILE A 107 8.09 -21.13 9.75
N SER A 108 7.35 -20.77 10.79
CA SER A 108 7.23 -21.58 11.99
C SER A 108 5.81 -22.02 12.27
N HIS A 109 5.71 -23.21 12.86
CA HIS A 109 4.45 -23.88 13.10
C HIS A 109 4.35 -24.29 14.56
N ALA A 110 3.21 -23.99 15.17
CA ALA A 110 2.83 -24.61 16.43
C ALA A 110 2.02 -25.85 16.05
N GLY A 111 2.61 -27.03 16.22
CA GLY A 111 1.94 -28.31 15.96
C GLY A 111 0.56 -28.40 16.66
N PRO A 112 -0.26 -29.41 16.36
CA PRO A 112 -1.68 -29.48 16.69
C PRO A 112 -1.99 -29.34 18.19
N SER A 113 -1.01 -29.64 19.06
CA SER A 113 -1.13 -29.48 20.51
C SER A 113 -0.97 -28.03 21.01
N GLY A 114 -0.78 -27.04 20.11
CA GLY A 114 -0.62 -25.64 20.49
C GLY A 114 0.69 -25.33 21.23
N GLY A 115 1.73 -26.14 21.00
CA GLY A 115 3.04 -25.98 21.63
C GLY A 115 3.82 -24.76 21.13
N ALA A 116 5.05 -24.60 21.64
CA ALA A 116 5.96 -23.58 21.14
C ALA A 116 6.19 -23.75 19.63
N ARG A 117 6.15 -22.64 18.89
CA ARG A 117 6.41 -22.64 17.45
C ARG A 117 7.82 -23.14 17.17
N GLN A 118 7.91 -24.08 16.23
CA GLN A 118 9.17 -24.60 15.72
C GLN A 118 9.35 -24.13 14.27
N PRO A 119 10.54 -23.66 13.88
CA PRO A 119 10.85 -23.38 12.48
C PRO A 119 10.64 -24.64 11.62
N LEU A 120 10.06 -24.46 10.44
CA LEU A 120 9.89 -25.52 9.44
C LEU A 120 11.20 -25.68 8.65
N ASP A 121 11.62 -26.94 8.54
CA ASP A 121 12.74 -27.37 7.71
C ASP A 121 12.21 -28.22 6.55
N SER A 122 12.81 -28.06 5.37
CA SER A 122 12.45 -28.84 4.18
C SER A 122 12.55 -30.37 4.34
N GLU A 123 13.37 -30.87 5.26
CA GLU A 123 13.50 -32.32 5.53
C GLU A 123 12.48 -32.86 6.54
N ASP A 124 11.84 -32.00 7.32
CA ASP A 124 10.86 -32.40 8.33
C ASP A 124 9.48 -32.56 7.68
N VAL A 125 9.33 -33.64 6.91
CA VAL A 125 8.13 -33.93 6.09
C VAL A 125 6.86 -33.93 6.93
N ASP A 126 6.93 -34.46 8.14
CA ASP A 126 5.78 -34.57 9.03
C ASP A 126 5.33 -33.19 9.50
N ASN A 127 6.27 -32.33 9.91
CA ASN A 127 5.96 -30.96 10.33
C ASN A 127 5.50 -30.07 9.16
N VAL A 128 6.09 -30.25 7.97
CA VAL A 128 5.65 -29.57 6.74
C VAL A 128 4.21 -29.97 6.38
N ARG A 129 3.90 -31.27 6.40
CA ARG A 129 2.53 -31.77 6.13
C ARG A 129 1.55 -31.27 7.19
N ASP A 130 1.93 -31.34 8.46
CA ASP A 130 1.10 -30.87 9.57
C ASP A 130 0.77 -29.38 9.46
N TYR A 131 1.76 -28.54 9.12
CA TYR A 131 1.54 -27.13 8.82
C TYR A 131 0.58 -26.94 7.63
N VAL A 132 0.78 -27.68 6.53
CA VAL A 132 -0.07 -27.57 5.33
C VAL A 132 -1.51 -27.88 5.67
N PHE A 133 -1.79 -29.01 6.29
CA PHE A 133 -3.17 -29.42 6.57
C PHE A 133 -3.82 -28.58 7.67
N THR A 134 -3.04 -28.13 8.67
CA THR A 134 -3.51 -27.16 9.67
C THR A 134 -3.87 -25.83 9.01
N SER A 135 -3.04 -25.34 8.09
CA SER A 135 -3.26 -24.07 7.38
C SER A 135 -4.44 -24.15 6.42
N LEU A 136 -4.59 -25.26 5.68
CA LEU A 136 -5.76 -25.52 4.85
C LEU A 136 -7.04 -25.56 5.68
N GLY A 137 -7.02 -26.22 6.84
CA GLY A 137 -8.16 -26.27 7.77
C GLY A 137 -8.57 -24.90 8.31
N LYS A 138 -7.64 -23.93 8.33
CA LYS A 138 -7.88 -22.53 8.69
C LYS A 138 -8.32 -21.65 7.52
N GLY A 139 -8.24 -22.16 6.28
CA GLY A 139 -8.47 -21.38 5.06
C GLY A 139 -7.26 -20.54 4.60
N ASN A 140 -6.07 -20.77 5.16
CA ASN A 140 -4.86 -19.97 4.92
C ASN A 140 -4.15 -20.41 3.62
N HIS A 141 -4.84 -20.32 2.49
CA HIS A 141 -4.39 -20.88 1.21
C HIS A 141 -3.13 -20.22 0.66
N GLU A 142 -2.99 -18.90 0.80
CA GLU A 142 -1.83 -18.14 0.35
C GLU A 142 -0.57 -18.54 1.12
N ALA A 143 -0.70 -18.87 2.41
CA ALA A 143 0.40 -19.34 3.24
C ALA A 143 0.88 -20.75 2.85
N VAL A 144 -0.05 -21.61 2.43
CA VAL A 144 0.26 -22.94 1.86
C VAL A 144 0.96 -22.78 0.52
N ASP A 145 0.46 -21.91 -0.35
CA ASP A 145 1.08 -21.64 -1.65
C ASP A 145 2.48 -21.06 -1.53
N LEU A 146 2.70 -20.17 -0.58
CA LEU A 146 4.04 -19.66 -0.25
C LEU A 146 4.99 -20.78 0.14
N LEU A 147 4.57 -21.68 1.05
CA LEU A 147 5.38 -22.83 1.45
C LEU A 147 5.72 -23.72 0.24
N LEU A 148 4.73 -24.05 -0.58
CA LEU A 148 4.92 -24.90 -1.77
C LEU A 148 5.86 -24.28 -2.81
N ASP A 149 5.85 -22.94 -2.93
CA ASP A 149 6.81 -22.20 -3.77
C ASP A 149 8.22 -22.25 -3.20
N ARG A 150 8.37 -22.02 -1.89
CA ARG A 150 9.68 -22.08 -1.23
C ARG A 150 10.30 -23.47 -1.38
N LEU A 151 9.50 -24.53 -1.19
CA LEU A 151 9.93 -25.92 -1.45
C LEU A 151 10.30 -26.15 -2.92
N LYS A 152 9.56 -25.57 -3.87
CA LYS A 152 9.87 -25.64 -5.31
C LYS A 152 11.19 -24.97 -5.66
N GLY A 153 11.51 -23.88 -4.97
CA GLY A 153 12.72 -23.08 -5.19
C GLY A 153 14.00 -23.75 -4.71
N LEU A 154 13.90 -24.84 -3.93
CA LEU A 154 15.04 -25.63 -3.50
C LEU A 154 15.68 -26.37 -4.69
N ASN A 155 16.97 -26.65 -4.58
CA ASN A 155 17.73 -27.35 -5.62
C ASN A 155 18.56 -28.51 -5.03
N PRO A 156 18.09 -29.77 -5.16
CA PRO A 156 16.83 -30.17 -5.79
C PRO A 156 15.59 -29.87 -4.93
N PRO A 157 14.39 -29.76 -5.53
CA PRO A 157 13.14 -29.76 -4.78
C PRO A 157 12.96 -31.11 -4.03
N PRO A 158 12.31 -31.14 -2.85
CA PRO A 158 12.11 -32.38 -2.11
C PRO A 158 11.19 -33.37 -2.84
N ASP A 159 11.51 -34.67 -2.78
CA ASP A 159 10.80 -35.73 -3.51
C ASP A 159 9.30 -35.85 -3.14
N TYR A 160 8.90 -35.37 -1.95
CA TYR A 160 7.51 -35.39 -1.49
C TYR A 160 6.64 -34.24 -2.05
N LEU A 161 7.24 -33.24 -2.71
CA LEU A 161 6.55 -32.01 -3.12
C LEU A 161 5.39 -32.26 -4.08
N ASP A 162 5.56 -33.16 -5.05
CA ASP A 162 4.53 -33.44 -6.06
C ASP A 162 3.31 -34.17 -5.47
N ASP A 163 3.54 -35.06 -4.52
CA ASP A 163 2.48 -35.72 -3.75
C ASP A 163 1.73 -34.71 -2.87
N LEU A 164 2.47 -33.87 -2.15
CA LEU A 164 1.90 -32.82 -1.31
C LEU A 164 1.02 -31.85 -2.12
N ARG A 165 1.47 -31.43 -3.32
CA ARG A 165 0.68 -30.58 -4.21
C ARG A 165 -0.64 -31.23 -4.64
N LYS A 166 -0.61 -32.51 -5.00
CA LYS A 166 -1.83 -33.24 -5.39
C LYS A 166 -2.82 -33.31 -4.23
N GLN A 167 -2.34 -33.50 -3.01
CA GLN A 167 -3.18 -33.52 -1.81
C GLN A 167 -3.75 -32.13 -1.51
N VAL A 168 -2.95 -31.08 -1.62
CA VAL A 168 -3.41 -29.69 -1.45
C VAL A 168 -4.50 -29.34 -2.47
N GLU A 169 -4.30 -29.68 -3.74
CA GLU A 169 -5.30 -29.42 -4.80
C GLU A 169 -6.60 -30.19 -4.56
N ALA A 170 -6.51 -31.45 -4.12
CA ALA A 170 -7.69 -32.26 -3.81
C ALA A 170 -8.47 -31.77 -2.58
N LEU A 171 -7.80 -31.09 -1.65
CA LEU A 171 -8.39 -30.59 -0.40
C LEU A 171 -8.73 -29.09 -0.43
N ARG A 172 -8.35 -28.38 -1.50
CA ARG A 172 -8.60 -26.95 -1.61
C ARG A 172 -10.12 -26.71 -1.66
N PRO A 173 -10.73 -26.09 -0.64
CA PRO A 173 -12.13 -25.71 -0.70
C PRO A 173 -12.32 -24.65 -1.80
N GLY A 174 -13.58 -24.38 -2.15
CA GLY A 174 -13.91 -23.26 -3.01
C GLY A 174 -13.39 -21.92 -2.44
N ASP A 175 -13.28 -20.92 -3.31
CA ASP A 175 -12.74 -19.61 -2.93
C ASP A 175 -13.41 -19.01 -1.67
N GLY A 176 -12.68 -18.15 -0.96
CA GLY A 176 -13.17 -17.42 0.22
C GLY A 176 -14.40 -16.54 -0.06
N PRO A 177 -15.03 -15.97 0.99
CA PRO A 177 -16.19 -15.12 0.81
C PRO A 177 -15.80 -13.81 0.11
N GLU A 178 -16.62 -13.34 -0.81
CA GLU A 178 -16.45 -12.01 -1.40
C GLU A 178 -16.48 -10.93 -0.32
N ILE A 179 -15.63 -9.92 -0.48
CA ILE A 179 -15.72 -8.72 0.36
C ILE A 179 -17.04 -7.97 0.13
N PRO A 180 -17.53 -7.20 1.11
CA PRO A 180 -18.75 -6.41 0.95
C PRO A 180 -18.67 -5.47 -0.25
N SER A 181 -19.72 -5.47 -1.09
CA SER A 181 -19.79 -4.69 -2.34
C SER A 181 -20.02 -3.19 -2.10
N GLN A 182 -19.05 -2.54 -1.48
CA GLN A 182 -19.10 -1.11 -1.20
C GLN A 182 -17.73 -0.45 -1.34
N VAL A 183 -17.72 0.76 -1.86
CA VAL A 183 -16.54 1.63 -1.92
C VAL A 183 -16.76 2.81 -0.99
N HIS A 184 -15.74 3.15 -0.21
CA HIS A 184 -15.76 4.18 0.82
C HIS A 184 -14.76 5.27 0.48
N PHE A 185 -15.29 6.49 0.33
CA PHE A 185 -14.52 7.73 0.23
C PHE A 185 -14.72 8.54 1.51
N ILE A 186 -13.68 9.24 1.93
CA ILE A 186 -13.71 10.09 3.12
C ILE A 186 -13.40 11.52 2.70
N TRP A 187 -14.27 12.45 3.07
CA TRP A 187 -14.00 13.88 2.97
C TRP A 187 -14.36 14.55 4.29
N ILE A 188 -13.38 15.14 4.97
CA ILE A 188 -13.56 15.78 6.28
C ILE A 188 -13.12 17.22 6.24
N GLY A 189 -13.91 18.08 6.88
CA GLY A 189 -13.65 19.50 6.93
C GLY A 189 -13.83 20.22 5.58
N GLY A 190 -14.19 21.51 5.68
CA GLY A 190 -14.21 22.41 4.53
C GLY A 190 -15.15 21.97 3.40
N ALA A 191 -15.01 22.61 2.24
CA ALA A 191 -15.80 22.26 1.05
C ALA A 191 -15.07 21.23 0.20
N ILE A 192 -15.79 20.19 -0.25
CA ILE A 192 -15.23 19.22 -1.20
C ILE A 192 -14.92 19.89 -2.55
N PRO A 193 -13.68 19.78 -3.07
CA PRO A 193 -13.33 20.24 -4.39
C PRO A 193 -14.20 19.60 -5.46
N SER A 194 -14.53 20.37 -6.51
CA SER A 194 -15.30 19.85 -7.63
C SER A 194 -14.62 18.67 -8.33
N ALA A 195 -13.29 18.67 -8.40
CA ALA A 195 -12.51 17.59 -8.99
C ALA A 195 -12.67 16.28 -8.19
N ALA A 196 -12.46 16.32 -6.87
CA ALA A 196 -12.70 15.19 -5.97
C ALA A 196 -14.14 14.65 -6.06
N LEU A 197 -15.17 15.53 -6.02
CA LEU A 197 -16.56 15.08 -6.16
C LEU A 197 -16.85 14.48 -7.54
N ASN A 198 -16.33 15.07 -8.62
CA ASN A 198 -16.48 14.51 -9.96
C ASN A 198 -15.85 13.12 -10.06
N ASN A 199 -14.71 12.89 -9.41
CA ASN A 199 -14.08 11.59 -9.36
C ASN A 199 -14.94 10.56 -8.62
N ILE A 200 -15.50 10.90 -7.46
CA ILE A 200 -16.43 10.03 -6.71
C ILE A 200 -17.67 9.70 -7.56
N LEU A 201 -18.19 10.66 -8.32
CA LEU A 201 -19.32 10.45 -9.23
C LEU A 201 -18.94 9.52 -10.39
N ALA A 202 -17.70 9.56 -10.88
CA ALA A 202 -17.21 8.61 -11.89
C ALA A 202 -17.18 7.18 -11.32
N TRP A 203 -16.73 7.01 -10.07
CA TRP A 203 -16.83 5.73 -9.36
C TRP A 203 -18.29 5.26 -9.22
N ALA A 204 -19.23 6.14 -8.89
CA ALA A 204 -20.66 5.79 -8.83
C ALA A 204 -21.22 5.38 -10.20
N GLY A 205 -20.74 6.00 -11.27
CA GLY A 205 -21.00 5.54 -12.64
C GLY A 205 -20.55 4.09 -12.87
N ARG A 206 -19.35 3.72 -12.41
CA ARG A 206 -18.82 2.34 -12.50
C ARG A 206 -19.59 1.33 -11.65
N ALA A 207 -20.16 1.76 -10.53
CA ALA A 207 -20.98 0.91 -9.66
C ALA A 207 -22.42 0.72 -10.16
N THR A 208 -22.83 1.47 -11.20
CA THR A 208 -24.20 1.39 -11.70
C THR A 208 -24.50 -0.01 -12.26
N ASN A 209 -25.55 -0.64 -11.74
CA ASN A 209 -26.00 -2.00 -12.10
C ASN A 209 -24.99 -3.13 -11.77
N THR A 210 -24.04 -2.90 -10.87
CA THR A 210 -23.12 -3.95 -10.38
C THR A 210 -23.53 -4.51 -9.02
N GLY A 211 -24.48 -3.86 -8.32
CA GLY A 211 -24.81 -4.17 -6.92
C GLY A 211 -23.92 -3.44 -5.91
N TRP A 212 -22.87 -2.75 -6.37
CA TRP A 212 -21.99 -1.99 -5.49
C TRP A 212 -22.59 -0.65 -5.07
N THR A 213 -22.28 -0.24 -3.84
CA THR A 213 -22.64 1.08 -3.32
C THR A 213 -21.39 1.94 -3.09
N ILE A 214 -21.42 3.18 -3.56
CA ILE A 214 -20.40 4.19 -3.24
C ILE A 214 -20.87 4.99 -2.02
N ASN A 215 -20.01 5.12 -1.03
CA ASN A 215 -20.28 5.83 0.21
C ASN A 215 -19.29 7.00 0.34
N LEU A 216 -19.81 8.23 0.39
CA LEU A 216 -19.07 9.41 0.78
C LEU A 216 -19.32 9.69 2.26
N TRP A 217 -18.33 9.39 3.07
CA TRP A 217 -18.31 9.68 4.50
C TRP A 217 -17.84 11.11 4.75
N THR A 218 -18.65 11.86 5.48
CA THR A 218 -18.37 13.25 5.87
C THR A 218 -18.46 13.43 7.37
N ASP A 219 -17.83 14.46 7.92
CA ASP A 219 -18.05 14.89 9.30
C ASP A 219 -19.01 16.09 9.35
N HIS A 220 -19.38 16.51 10.56
CA HIS A 220 -20.22 17.70 10.76
C HIS A 220 -19.56 19.02 10.29
N ASN A 221 -18.23 19.08 10.16
CA ASN A 221 -17.50 20.25 9.67
C ASN A 221 -17.40 20.31 8.14
N SER A 222 -17.85 19.26 7.45
CA SER A 222 -17.83 19.18 6.00
C SER A 222 -18.95 20.05 5.40
N ALA A 223 -18.55 21.08 4.68
CA ALA A 223 -19.44 21.96 3.94
C ALA A 223 -19.78 21.35 2.57
N LEU A 224 -21.04 21.00 2.35
CA LEU A 224 -21.55 20.65 1.02
C LEU A 224 -22.52 21.72 0.55
N GLY A 225 -22.14 22.48 -0.48
CA GLY A 225 -23.05 23.43 -1.12
C GLY A 225 -24.30 22.73 -1.68
N THR A 226 -25.42 23.45 -1.78
CA THR A 226 -26.73 22.90 -2.20
C THR A 226 -26.66 22.11 -3.51
N MET A 227 -25.88 22.61 -4.48
CA MET A 227 -25.65 21.91 -5.76
C MET A 227 -24.98 20.55 -5.57
N ASN A 228 -23.92 20.48 -4.75
CA ASN A 228 -23.21 19.22 -4.48
C ASN A 228 -24.11 18.24 -3.72
N GLN A 229 -24.91 18.72 -2.76
CA GLN A 229 -25.90 17.88 -2.09
C GLN A 229 -26.93 17.31 -3.06
N ALA A 230 -27.44 18.12 -3.98
CA ALA A 230 -28.37 17.66 -5.01
C ALA A 230 -27.73 16.58 -5.90
N ARG A 231 -26.51 16.82 -6.39
CA ARG A 231 -25.76 15.84 -7.21
C ARG A 231 -25.55 14.51 -6.50
N ILE A 232 -25.17 14.54 -5.21
CA ILE A 232 -24.99 13.33 -4.41
C ILE A 232 -26.32 12.57 -4.29
N ARG A 233 -27.41 13.27 -3.96
CA ARG A 233 -28.74 12.66 -3.78
C ARG A 233 -29.32 12.07 -5.06
N THR A 234 -29.06 12.67 -6.22
CA THR A 234 -29.62 12.21 -7.51
C THR A 234 -28.77 11.15 -8.20
N THR A 235 -27.54 10.90 -7.74
CA THR A 235 -26.66 9.89 -8.33
C THR A 235 -26.98 8.51 -7.78
N LYS A 236 -27.47 7.61 -8.65
CA LYS A 236 -27.78 6.22 -8.28
C LYS A 236 -26.54 5.52 -7.72
N GLY A 237 -26.70 4.83 -6.60
CA GLY A 237 -25.63 4.06 -5.96
C GLY A 237 -24.64 4.89 -5.14
N LEU A 238 -24.79 6.23 -5.07
CA LEU A 238 -23.99 7.08 -4.19
C LEU A 238 -24.77 7.47 -2.92
N GLN A 239 -24.17 7.24 -1.76
CA GLN A 239 -24.74 7.60 -0.46
C GLN A 239 -23.82 8.55 0.28
N ARG A 240 -24.40 9.55 0.95
CA ARG A 240 -23.69 10.32 1.99
C ARG A 240 -23.90 9.66 3.34
N LYS A 241 -22.83 9.51 4.13
CA LYS A 241 -22.85 8.99 5.50
C LYS A 241 -22.06 9.90 6.44
N PHE A 242 -22.23 9.71 7.75
CA PHE A 242 -21.50 10.45 8.78
C PHE A 242 -20.44 9.58 9.42
N ILE A 243 -19.22 10.10 9.57
CA ILE A 243 -18.08 9.34 10.09
C ILE A 243 -18.34 8.87 11.51
N GLU A 244 -19.02 9.69 12.31
CA GLU A 244 -19.43 9.40 13.69
C GLU A 244 -20.23 8.10 13.81
N ASP A 245 -20.93 7.66 12.76
CA ASP A 245 -21.67 6.40 12.74
C ASP A 245 -20.77 5.17 12.60
N ALA A 246 -19.49 5.34 12.23
CA ALA A 246 -18.56 4.25 11.93
C ALA A 246 -17.27 4.25 12.73
N ILE A 247 -16.96 5.33 13.46
CA ILE A 247 -15.73 5.40 14.27
C ILE A 247 -15.72 4.33 15.36
N ASP A 248 -14.59 3.63 15.48
CA ASP A 248 -14.35 2.70 16.58
C ASP A 248 -14.29 3.49 17.90
N PRO A 249 -15.02 3.07 18.96
CA PRO A 249 -15.05 3.79 20.24
C PRO A 249 -13.66 4.07 20.84
N ARG A 250 -12.67 3.21 20.59
CA ARG A 250 -11.29 3.39 21.08
C ARG A 250 -10.56 4.55 20.41
N LEU A 251 -11.02 4.98 19.24
CA LEU A 251 -10.44 6.06 18.46
C LEU A 251 -11.31 7.33 18.43
N ALA A 252 -12.52 7.28 18.97
CA ALA A 252 -13.49 8.38 18.93
C ALA A 252 -12.94 9.68 19.51
N GLU A 253 -12.34 9.64 20.70
CA GLU A 253 -11.77 10.84 21.34
C GLU A 253 -10.65 11.46 20.50
N ALA A 254 -9.75 10.62 19.97
CA ALA A 254 -8.64 11.08 19.14
C ALA A 254 -9.13 11.67 17.81
N TYR A 255 -10.15 11.05 17.20
CA TYR A 255 -10.79 11.58 16.00
C TYR A 255 -11.41 12.97 16.26
N THR A 256 -12.14 13.14 17.36
CA THR A 256 -12.70 14.43 17.74
C THR A 256 -11.59 15.47 17.94
N LYS A 257 -10.55 15.16 18.73
CA LYS A 257 -9.41 16.08 18.95
C LYS A 257 -8.74 16.49 17.63
N ALA A 258 -8.53 15.53 16.73
CA ALA A 258 -7.91 15.76 15.43
C ALA A 258 -8.74 16.65 14.50
N THR A 259 -10.07 16.66 14.63
CA THR A 259 -10.99 17.43 13.77
C THR A 259 -11.41 18.77 14.37
N THR A 260 -11.42 18.91 15.69
CA THR A 260 -11.85 20.13 16.40
C THR A 260 -10.70 20.95 17.01
N GLY A 261 -9.47 20.42 17.00
CA GLY A 261 -8.29 21.11 17.50
C GLY A 261 -8.01 22.44 16.79
N LYS A 262 -7.25 23.33 17.44
CA LYS A 262 -6.81 24.60 16.83
C LYS A 262 -6.02 24.35 15.55
N GLN A 263 -5.11 23.37 15.59
CA GLN A 263 -4.47 22.81 14.42
C GLN A 263 -5.16 21.50 14.07
N LYS A 264 -5.89 21.52 12.96
CA LYS A 264 -6.64 20.36 12.49
C LYS A 264 -5.67 19.33 11.91
N ALA A 265 -5.84 18.08 12.30
CA ALA A 265 -5.03 16.94 11.86
C ALA A 265 -5.85 16.06 10.92
N TYR A 266 -6.43 16.63 9.85
CA TYR A 266 -7.30 15.89 8.94
C TYR A 266 -6.64 14.66 8.30
N PRO A 267 -5.36 14.66 7.90
CA PRO A 267 -4.72 13.43 7.40
C PRO A 267 -4.82 12.29 8.43
N PHE A 268 -4.51 12.58 9.69
CA PHE A 268 -4.61 11.61 10.78
C PHE A 268 -6.06 11.18 11.07
N ALA A 269 -7.01 12.11 11.07
CA ALA A 269 -8.43 11.81 11.27
C ALA A 269 -9.00 10.93 10.14
N SER A 270 -8.57 11.16 8.89
CA SER A 270 -8.92 10.31 7.74
C SER A 270 -8.37 8.90 7.90
N ASP A 271 -7.14 8.75 8.40
CA ASP A 271 -6.57 7.45 8.71
C ASP A 271 -7.39 6.71 9.80
N ILE A 272 -7.77 7.37 10.89
CA ILE A 272 -8.65 6.77 11.91
C ILE A 272 -9.96 6.30 11.29
N ALA A 273 -10.59 7.16 10.50
CA ALA A 273 -11.89 6.90 9.92
C ALA A 273 -11.85 5.71 8.96
N ARG A 274 -10.83 5.59 8.08
CA ARG A 274 -10.77 4.49 7.13
C ARG A 274 -10.65 3.13 7.80
N TYR A 275 -9.81 3.00 8.83
CA TYR A 275 -9.65 1.72 9.51
C TYR A 275 -10.91 1.35 10.29
N SER A 276 -11.57 2.33 10.92
CA SER A 276 -12.84 2.11 11.63
C SER A 276 -13.96 1.68 10.67
N ILE A 277 -14.10 2.38 9.54
CA ILE A 277 -15.07 2.06 8.49
C ILE A 277 -14.82 0.66 7.93
N LEU A 278 -13.58 0.34 7.54
CA LEU A 278 -13.24 -0.97 6.98
C LEU A 278 -13.43 -2.10 8.00
N LYS A 279 -13.10 -1.89 9.28
CA LYS A 279 -13.39 -2.87 10.34
C LYS A 279 -14.88 -3.15 10.45
N LYS A 280 -15.70 -2.10 10.53
CA LYS A 280 -17.16 -2.21 10.74
C LYS A 280 -17.93 -2.68 9.51
N HIS A 281 -17.49 -2.29 8.32
CA HIS A 281 -18.26 -2.44 7.09
C HIS A 281 -17.59 -3.34 6.05
N GLY A 282 -16.26 -3.52 6.10
CA GLY A 282 -15.50 -4.16 5.02
C GLY A 282 -15.58 -3.39 3.71
N GLY A 283 -15.30 -4.07 2.60
CA GLY A 283 -15.36 -3.51 1.26
C GLY A 283 -14.06 -2.81 0.88
N VAL A 284 -14.17 -1.77 0.06
CA VAL A 284 -13.04 -1.02 -0.49
C VAL A 284 -13.01 0.38 0.09
N TYR A 285 -11.85 0.82 0.56
CA TYR A 285 -11.53 2.22 0.79
C TYR A 285 -10.67 2.73 -0.36
N ALA A 286 -10.94 3.96 -0.80
CA ALA A 286 -10.11 4.69 -1.75
C ALA A 286 -10.03 6.18 -1.37
N ASP A 287 -8.83 6.76 -1.44
CA ASP A 287 -8.65 8.21 -1.37
C ASP A 287 -9.43 8.89 -2.51
N VAL A 288 -9.89 10.12 -2.26
CA VAL A 288 -10.76 10.88 -3.19
C VAL A 288 -10.05 11.29 -4.48
N ASP A 289 -8.73 11.20 -4.52
CA ASP A 289 -7.87 11.51 -5.66
C ASP A 289 -7.49 10.26 -6.47
N LEU A 290 -7.95 9.07 -6.10
CA LEU A 290 -7.76 7.84 -6.89
C LEU A 290 -8.85 7.68 -7.94
N GLY A 291 -8.46 7.64 -9.21
CA GLY A 291 -9.39 7.49 -10.30
C GLY A 291 -9.86 6.05 -10.49
N SER A 292 -11.14 5.88 -10.85
CA SER A 292 -11.70 4.54 -11.11
C SER A 292 -11.09 3.83 -12.32
N GLY A 293 -10.42 4.58 -13.20
CA GLY A 293 -9.83 4.04 -14.43
C GLY A 293 -10.81 3.18 -15.22
N THR A 294 -10.42 1.93 -15.47
CA THR A 294 -11.20 0.90 -16.17
C THR A 294 -11.71 -0.20 -15.23
N VAL A 295 -11.70 0.03 -13.91
CA VAL A 295 -12.17 -0.97 -12.94
C VAL A 295 -13.61 -1.40 -13.25
N ASN A 296 -13.81 -2.71 -13.33
CA ASN A 296 -15.11 -3.35 -13.40
C ASN A 296 -15.51 -3.86 -12.02
N LEU A 297 -16.47 -3.23 -11.34
CA LEU A 297 -16.89 -3.67 -10.01
C LEU A 297 -17.77 -4.92 -10.01
N LYS A 298 -18.29 -5.35 -11.17
CA LYS A 298 -19.14 -6.55 -11.24
C LYS A 298 -18.34 -7.86 -11.19
N GLU A 299 -17.10 -7.80 -11.64
CA GLU A 299 -16.22 -8.96 -11.82
C GLU A 299 -15.01 -8.83 -10.91
N ASN A 300 -14.43 -9.96 -10.52
CA ASN A 300 -13.18 -10.00 -9.76
C ASN A 300 -13.24 -9.27 -8.40
N THR A 301 -14.40 -9.37 -7.71
CA THR A 301 -14.49 -8.98 -6.29
C THR A 301 -13.50 -9.82 -5.49
N PRO A 302 -12.61 -9.20 -4.68
CA PRO A 302 -11.70 -9.94 -3.81
C PRO A 302 -12.46 -10.87 -2.88
N LYS A 303 -11.90 -12.04 -2.62
CA LYS A 303 -12.48 -13.13 -1.85
C LYS A 303 -11.67 -13.36 -0.58
N LEU A 304 -11.88 -12.49 0.40
CA LEU A 304 -11.10 -12.42 1.62
C LEU A 304 -11.93 -12.91 2.81
N ALA A 305 -11.38 -13.83 3.59
CA ALA A 305 -11.82 -14.13 4.95
C ALA A 305 -11.41 -13.02 5.93
N GLU A 306 -11.97 -13.02 7.14
CA GLU A 306 -11.69 -12.01 8.17
C GLU A 306 -10.21 -11.94 8.57
N LYS A 307 -9.51 -13.08 8.47
CA LYS A 307 -8.10 -13.21 8.82
C LYS A 307 -7.15 -13.05 7.64
N ASP A 308 -7.66 -12.86 6.44
CA ASP A 308 -6.78 -12.69 5.29
C ASP A 308 -6.12 -11.31 5.33
N VAL A 309 -4.96 -11.23 4.67
CA VAL A 309 -4.28 -9.95 4.46
C VAL A 309 -5.16 -9.10 3.54
N PRO A 310 -5.46 -7.83 3.90
CA PRO A 310 -6.22 -6.95 3.03
C PRO A 310 -5.45 -6.69 1.73
N VAL A 311 -6.16 -6.45 0.64
CA VAL A 311 -5.57 -5.92 -0.58
C VAL A 311 -5.19 -4.46 -0.33
N LEU A 312 -3.96 -4.08 -0.63
CA LEU A 312 -3.43 -2.74 -0.46
C LEU A 312 -3.06 -2.12 -1.81
N GLY A 313 -3.17 -0.78 -1.90
CA GLY A 313 -2.72 -0.02 -3.06
C GLY A 313 -1.19 0.09 -3.14
N PRO A 314 -0.60 0.13 -4.35
CA PRO A 314 0.81 0.44 -4.54
C PRO A 314 1.10 1.88 -4.11
N LEU A 315 2.17 2.13 -3.35
CA LEU A 315 2.54 3.45 -2.80
C LEU A 315 2.98 4.47 -3.88
N ILE A 316 2.02 4.91 -4.69
CA ILE A 316 2.17 5.96 -5.71
C ILE A 316 1.28 7.13 -5.28
N ARG A 317 1.89 8.19 -4.75
CA ARG A 317 1.14 9.35 -4.24
C ARG A 317 1.10 10.50 -5.23
N ASP A 318 2.19 10.69 -5.95
CA ASP A 318 2.48 11.86 -6.76
C ASP A 318 3.52 11.50 -7.84
N LYS A 319 3.74 12.37 -8.82
CA LYS A 319 4.76 12.15 -9.86
C LYS A 319 6.18 11.98 -9.30
N GLN A 320 6.48 12.54 -8.12
CA GLN A 320 7.79 12.39 -7.49
C GLN A 320 8.02 10.93 -7.01
N SER A 321 7.06 10.38 -6.25
CA SER A 321 7.07 8.99 -5.77
C SER A 321 7.01 7.99 -6.93
N LEU A 322 6.23 8.27 -7.98
CA LEU A 322 6.26 7.49 -9.21
C LEU A 322 7.67 7.44 -9.82
N ASN A 323 8.32 8.59 -9.99
CA ASN A 323 9.64 8.66 -10.61
C ASN A 323 10.75 8.01 -9.77
N ALA A 324 10.64 8.09 -8.44
CA ALA A 324 11.52 7.37 -7.53
C ALA A 324 11.38 5.85 -7.71
N THR A 325 10.14 5.36 -7.76
CA THR A 325 9.82 3.93 -7.98
C THR A 325 10.30 3.46 -9.35
N LEU A 326 10.06 4.23 -10.41
CA LEU A 326 10.54 3.90 -11.76
C LEU A 326 12.07 3.76 -11.79
N SER A 327 12.77 4.64 -11.09
CA SER A 327 14.24 4.58 -11.01
C SER A 327 14.72 3.32 -10.28
N GLN A 328 14.04 2.93 -9.19
CA GLN A 328 14.32 1.68 -8.46
C GLN A 328 14.01 0.42 -9.29
N ALA A 329 12.99 0.49 -10.15
CA ALA A 329 12.62 -0.56 -11.08
C ALA A 329 13.55 -0.64 -12.31
N GLY A 330 14.49 0.31 -12.48
CA GLY A 330 15.32 0.41 -13.69
C GLY A 330 14.55 0.86 -14.94
N ALA A 331 13.40 1.52 -14.76
CA ALA A 331 12.53 2.01 -15.83
C ALA A 331 12.69 3.52 -16.08
N GLU A 332 12.26 3.98 -17.26
CA GLU A 332 12.35 5.39 -17.64
C GLU A 332 11.42 6.30 -16.83
N ARG A 333 11.98 7.39 -16.31
CA ARG A 333 11.24 8.42 -15.57
C ARG A 333 10.21 9.14 -16.44
N ALA A 334 9.08 9.51 -15.86
CA ALA A 334 8.08 10.37 -16.47
C ALA A 334 8.54 11.84 -16.48
N THR A 335 8.85 12.36 -17.68
CA THR A 335 9.16 13.78 -17.90
C THR A 335 7.88 14.62 -18.11
N GLY A 336 6.86 14.06 -18.76
CA GLY A 336 5.53 14.67 -18.98
C GLY A 336 4.41 14.05 -18.15
N LYS A 337 3.19 13.96 -18.72
CA LYS A 337 2.10 13.15 -18.16
C LYS A 337 2.54 11.68 -18.15
N PRO A 338 2.48 10.96 -17.01
CA PRO A 338 2.86 9.56 -16.97
C PRO A 338 2.03 8.70 -17.94
N THR A 339 2.71 7.75 -18.59
CA THR A 339 2.05 6.78 -19.46
C THR A 339 1.50 5.60 -18.63
N ALA A 340 0.50 4.89 -19.17
CA ALA A 340 -0.03 3.69 -18.54
C ALA A 340 1.05 2.60 -18.34
N ALA A 341 2.02 2.51 -19.25
CA ALA A 341 3.14 1.58 -19.13
C ALA A 341 4.06 1.92 -17.95
N GLN A 342 4.36 3.20 -17.75
CA GLN A 342 5.15 3.67 -16.60
C GLN A 342 4.43 3.40 -15.28
N ILE A 343 3.13 3.70 -15.20
CA ILE A 343 2.33 3.40 -14.01
C ILE A 343 2.36 1.89 -13.74
N ARG A 344 2.08 1.04 -14.73
CA ARG A 344 2.12 -0.43 -14.57
C ARG A 344 3.50 -0.94 -14.14
N ALA A 345 4.59 -0.39 -14.65
CA ALA A 345 5.94 -0.77 -14.25
C ALA A 345 6.19 -0.44 -12.76
N ALA A 346 5.79 0.75 -12.32
CA ALA A 346 5.88 1.14 -10.92
C ALA A 346 4.99 0.28 -10.01
N VAL A 347 3.73 0.04 -10.40
CA VAL A 347 2.81 -0.84 -9.68
C VAL A 347 3.42 -2.23 -9.54
N THR A 348 3.89 -2.83 -10.63
CA THR A 348 4.51 -4.17 -10.62
C THR A 348 5.69 -4.22 -9.65
N HIS A 349 6.59 -3.24 -9.73
CA HIS A 349 7.74 -3.16 -8.82
C HIS A 349 7.32 -3.08 -7.35
N LEU A 350 6.32 -2.25 -7.02
CA LEU A 350 5.83 -2.08 -5.66
C LEU A 350 5.11 -3.35 -5.15
N LEU A 351 4.32 -4.01 -5.99
CA LEU A 351 3.70 -5.29 -5.65
C LEU A 351 4.73 -6.40 -5.40
N GLU A 352 5.86 -6.39 -6.12
CA GLU A 352 6.95 -7.35 -5.93
C GLU A 352 7.77 -7.10 -4.67
N THR A 353 7.88 -5.85 -4.23
CA THR A 353 8.80 -5.41 -3.17
C THR A 353 8.09 -5.03 -1.87
N GLY A 354 6.77 -5.15 -1.81
CA GLY A 354 5.98 -4.83 -0.61
C GLY A 354 5.74 -3.33 -0.41
N GLY A 355 5.88 -2.52 -1.47
CA GLY A 355 5.73 -1.07 -1.42
C GLY A 355 4.27 -0.62 -1.42
N TYR A 356 3.55 -0.86 -0.33
CA TYR A 356 2.13 -0.54 -0.22
C TYR A 356 1.82 0.77 0.51
N GLY A 357 0.70 1.37 0.12
CA GLY A 357 0.09 2.50 0.79
C GLY A 357 -1.21 2.14 1.51
N ASN A 358 -1.74 3.11 2.25
CA ASN A 358 -3.04 3.03 2.92
C ASN A 358 -4.11 3.93 2.25
N HIS A 359 -3.82 4.46 1.05
CA HIS A 359 -4.73 5.25 0.22
C HIS A 359 -5.77 4.37 -0.51
N PHE A 360 -5.49 3.07 -0.66
CA PHE A 360 -6.43 2.07 -1.15
C PHE A 360 -6.32 0.81 -0.30
N ILE A 361 -7.45 0.30 0.19
CA ILE A 361 -7.52 -0.93 0.99
C ILE A 361 -8.80 -1.67 0.64
N ALA A 362 -8.73 -2.94 0.26
CA ALA A 362 -9.89 -3.82 0.19
C ALA A 362 -9.81 -4.89 1.29
N ALA A 363 -10.84 -4.98 2.11
CA ALA A 363 -10.84 -5.85 3.29
C ALA A 363 -12.21 -6.49 3.52
N GLN A 364 -12.20 -7.66 4.15
CA GLN A 364 -13.42 -8.25 4.69
C GLN A 364 -13.92 -7.43 5.88
N LYS A 365 -15.24 -7.45 6.13
CA LYS A 365 -15.82 -6.97 7.37
C LYS A 365 -15.17 -7.70 8.55
N GLU A 366 -15.00 -7.03 9.67
CA GLU A 366 -14.34 -7.58 10.84
C GLU A 366 -12.87 -7.96 10.64
N SER A 367 -12.21 -7.50 9.57
CA SER A 367 -10.80 -7.79 9.27
C SER A 367 -9.89 -7.71 10.50
N ALA A 368 -9.17 -8.81 10.76
CA ALA A 368 -8.23 -8.93 11.87
C ALA A 368 -7.06 -7.94 11.74
N VAL A 369 -6.65 -7.60 10.52
CA VAL A 369 -5.62 -6.60 10.27
C VAL A 369 -6.12 -5.20 10.63
N MET A 370 -7.36 -4.85 10.27
CA MET A 370 -7.95 -3.57 10.65
C MET A 370 -8.10 -3.45 12.18
N GLU A 371 -8.49 -4.54 12.86
CA GLU A 371 -8.54 -4.61 14.32
C GLU A 371 -7.17 -4.35 14.95
N LYS A 372 -6.13 -5.06 14.50
CA LYS A 372 -4.75 -4.86 14.99
C LYS A 372 -4.26 -3.43 14.73
N MET A 373 -4.64 -2.83 13.60
CA MET A 373 -4.31 -1.44 13.30
C MET A 373 -4.98 -0.48 14.27
N ILE A 374 -6.27 -0.65 14.55
CA ILE A 374 -7.02 0.16 15.54
C ILE A 374 -6.37 0.05 16.93
N VAL A 375 -6.05 -1.17 17.38
CA VAL A 375 -5.38 -1.40 18.67
C VAL A 375 -4.03 -0.69 18.72
N LYS A 376 -3.21 -0.82 17.67
CA LYS A 376 -1.88 -0.19 17.59
C LYS A 376 -1.99 1.34 17.63
N ILE A 377 -2.92 1.92 16.88
CA ILE A 377 -3.16 3.37 16.88
C ILE A 377 -3.59 3.82 18.29
N ALA A 378 -4.61 3.19 18.86
CA ALA A 378 -5.15 3.54 20.18
C ALA A 378 -4.07 3.50 21.27
N ALA A 379 -3.21 2.48 21.26
CA ALA A 379 -2.09 2.37 22.18
C ALA A 379 -1.06 3.50 21.99
N LYS A 380 -0.73 3.84 20.73
CA LYS A 380 0.29 4.83 20.40
C LYS A 380 -0.14 6.26 20.72
N ILE A 381 -1.43 6.57 20.60
CA ILE A 381 -1.95 7.94 20.77
C ILE A 381 -2.57 8.21 22.14
N LYS A 382 -2.58 7.20 23.03
CA LYS A 382 -3.18 7.31 24.35
C LYS A 382 -2.56 8.48 25.12
N GLY A 383 -3.41 9.41 25.54
CA GLY A 383 -3.01 10.57 26.33
C GLY A 383 -2.50 11.76 25.52
N MET A 384 -2.42 11.66 24.18
CA MET A 384 -2.00 12.79 23.35
C MET A 384 -3.06 13.91 23.30
N ASP A 385 -2.59 15.14 23.27
CA ASP A 385 -3.43 16.32 22.99
C ASP A 385 -3.56 16.61 21.49
N ALA A 386 -4.32 17.64 21.11
CA ALA A 386 -4.59 17.94 19.70
C ALA A 386 -3.35 18.36 18.91
N ASP A 387 -2.41 19.07 19.53
CA ASP A 387 -1.19 19.56 18.86
C ASP A 387 -0.20 18.40 18.68
N GLU A 388 -0.10 17.52 19.67
CA GLU A 388 0.67 16.26 19.58
C GLU A 388 0.11 15.33 18.50
N LEU A 389 -1.23 15.19 18.41
CA LEU A 389 -1.88 14.40 17.37
C LEU A 389 -1.62 14.98 15.96
N HIS A 390 -1.60 16.31 15.81
CA HIS A 390 -1.24 16.95 14.54
C HIS A 390 0.18 16.57 14.08
N MET A 391 1.13 16.51 15.01
CA MET A 391 2.54 16.22 14.71
C MET A 391 2.83 14.72 14.55
N ALA A 392 2.32 13.89 15.45
CA ALA A 392 2.66 12.47 15.55
C ALA A 392 1.63 11.53 14.91
N GLY A 393 0.39 11.99 14.72
CA GLY A 393 -0.73 11.22 14.21
C GLY A 393 -0.43 10.53 12.87
N PRO A 394 0.00 11.26 11.81
CA PRO A 394 0.31 10.64 10.52
C PRO A 394 1.38 9.54 10.60
N ALA A 395 2.36 9.68 11.51
CA ALA A 395 3.38 8.66 11.75
C ALA A 395 2.88 7.49 12.62
N ALA A 396 1.71 7.61 13.24
CA ALA A 396 1.05 6.57 14.03
C ALA A 396 0.06 5.74 13.21
N SER A 397 -0.55 6.32 12.17
CA SER A 397 -1.66 5.71 11.43
C SER A 397 -1.39 5.52 9.93
N GLY A 398 -0.30 6.08 9.42
CA GLY A 398 0.04 6.05 7.99
C GLY A 398 0.40 4.66 7.44
N PRO A 399 0.95 4.61 6.21
CA PRO A 399 1.23 3.34 5.52
C PRO A 399 2.30 2.50 6.23
N PHE A 400 3.31 3.12 6.85
CA PHE A 400 4.37 2.37 7.52
C PHE A 400 3.88 1.61 8.77
N PRO A 401 3.13 2.22 9.70
CA PRO A 401 2.47 1.46 10.78
C PRO A 401 1.55 0.34 10.28
N LEU A 402 0.81 0.55 9.18
CA LEU A 402 -0.02 -0.49 8.57
C LEU A 402 0.83 -1.67 8.08
N LEU A 403 1.94 -1.42 7.39
CA LEU A 403 2.85 -2.47 6.94
C LEU A 403 3.44 -3.27 8.11
N GLN A 404 3.79 -2.62 9.21
CA GLN A 404 4.21 -3.32 10.43
C GLN A 404 3.12 -4.22 11.01
N VAL A 405 1.85 -3.79 10.95
CA VAL A 405 0.71 -4.60 11.39
C VAL A 405 0.52 -5.80 10.46
N VAL A 406 0.67 -5.62 9.15
CA VAL A 406 0.59 -6.71 8.17
C VAL A 406 1.73 -7.71 8.40
N GLU A 407 2.97 -7.26 8.55
CA GLU A 407 4.12 -8.13 8.81
C GLU A 407 3.92 -8.95 10.09
N HIS A 408 3.54 -8.29 11.19
CA HIS A 408 3.24 -8.99 12.44
C HIS A 408 2.05 -9.94 12.31
N HIS A 409 1.05 -9.58 11.50
CA HIS A 409 -0.07 -10.47 11.21
C HIS A 409 0.36 -11.70 10.41
N LEU A 410 1.27 -11.55 9.43
CA LEU A 410 1.82 -12.68 8.68
C LEU A 410 2.59 -13.64 9.60
N GLU A 411 3.38 -13.10 10.53
CA GLU A 411 4.05 -13.87 11.57
C GLU A 411 3.04 -14.61 12.45
N GLU A 412 2.06 -13.90 13.02
CA GLU A 412 1.13 -14.47 13.99
C GLU A 412 0.10 -15.43 13.39
N GLU A 413 -0.47 -15.16 12.21
CA GLU A 413 -1.53 -16.00 11.65
C GLU A 413 -0.95 -17.11 10.75
N PHE A 414 0.11 -16.81 10.00
CA PHE A 414 0.68 -17.72 9.00
C PHE A 414 2.07 -18.25 9.35
N GLY A 415 2.67 -17.81 10.47
CA GLY A 415 3.97 -18.29 10.91
C GLY A 415 5.15 -17.78 10.07
N ILE A 416 4.95 -16.81 9.17
CA ILE A 416 5.99 -16.37 8.24
C ILE A 416 7.04 -15.54 8.98
N GLU A 417 8.26 -16.04 9.07
CA GLU A 417 9.33 -15.43 9.88
C GLU A 417 10.16 -14.43 9.07
N GLY A 418 10.40 -13.24 9.63
CA GLY A 418 11.26 -12.22 8.99
C GLY A 418 10.66 -11.58 7.74
N GLY A 419 9.34 -11.75 7.54
CA GLY A 419 8.60 -11.17 6.43
C GLY A 419 8.68 -11.96 5.12
N LEU A 420 8.21 -11.32 4.05
CA LEU A 420 8.17 -11.90 2.70
C LEU A 420 9.42 -11.49 1.91
N ASN A 421 9.93 -12.43 1.11
CA ASN A 421 10.97 -12.15 0.13
C ASN A 421 10.40 -11.36 -1.05
N ARG A 422 11.29 -10.73 -1.81
CA ARG A 422 10.92 -10.11 -3.09
C ARG A 422 10.22 -11.14 -3.98
N GLY A 423 9.08 -10.75 -4.55
CA GLY A 423 8.23 -11.60 -5.40
C GLY A 423 7.17 -12.40 -4.64
N GLU A 424 7.33 -12.61 -3.33
CA GLU A 424 6.35 -13.34 -2.51
C GLU A 424 5.17 -12.46 -2.11
N TYR A 425 5.36 -11.14 -1.99
CA TYR A 425 4.32 -10.18 -1.63
C TYR A 425 3.08 -10.24 -2.54
N GLY A 426 3.28 -10.51 -3.84
CA GLY A 426 2.19 -10.65 -4.80
C GLY A 426 1.23 -11.80 -4.49
N ARG A 427 1.66 -12.81 -3.72
CA ARG A 427 0.80 -13.95 -3.29
C ARG A 427 -0.37 -13.47 -2.45
N PHE A 428 -0.10 -12.62 -1.45
CA PHE A 428 -1.10 -12.09 -0.52
C PHE A 428 -1.90 -10.92 -1.10
N GLN A 429 -1.57 -10.48 -2.31
CA GLN A 429 -2.21 -9.34 -2.97
C GLN A 429 -2.89 -9.73 -4.29
N GLY A 430 -2.76 -10.99 -4.72
CA GLY A 430 -3.23 -11.48 -6.02
C GLY A 430 -4.73 -11.28 -6.25
N GLN A 431 -5.52 -11.43 -5.18
CA GLN A 431 -6.96 -11.20 -5.21
C GLN A 431 -7.36 -9.75 -5.58
N GLY A 432 -6.43 -8.80 -5.40
CA GLY A 432 -6.59 -7.40 -5.72
C GLY A 432 -6.14 -6.99 -7.11
N ARG A 433 -5.60 -7.92 -7.91
CA ARG A 433 -4.89 -7.60 -9.16
C ARG A 433 -5.73 -6.81 -10.15
N HIS A 434 -7.04 -7.10 -10.20
CA HIS A 434 -7.97 -6.33 -11.02
C HIS A 434 -7.98 -4.83 -10.68
N PHE A 435 -7.93 -4.45 -9.40
CA PHE A 435 -7.80 -3.05 -8.99
C PHE A 435 -6.42 -2.50 -9.35
N HIS A 436 -5.35 -3.25 -9.06
CA HIS A 436 -3.97 -2.84 -9.36
C HIS A 436 -3.76 -2.51 -10.84
N ASP A 437 -4.34 -3.30 -11.73
CA ASP A 437 -4.13 -3.17 -13.18
C ASP A 437 -5.03 -2.11 -13.83
N ASN A 438 -6.20 -1.82 -13.25
CA ASN A 438 -7.25 -1.03 -13.90
C ASN A 438 -7.54 0.31 -13.23
N MET A 439 -7.05 0.57 -12.02
CA MET A 439 -7.22 1.87 -11.37
C MET A 439 -6.32 2.95 -12.00
N GLU A 440 -6.80 4.19 -11.95
CA GLU A 440 -5.99 5.36 -12.28
C GLU A 440 -5.30 5.85 -10.99
N TRP A 441 -4.15 5.23 -10.68
CA TRP A 441 -3.36 5.46 -9.46
C TRP A 441 -2.76 6.87 -9.33
N LEU A 442 -2.73 7.64 -10.41
CA LEU A 442 -2.25 9.01 -10.40
C LEU A 442 -3.17 9.88 -11.25
N THR A 443 -3.99 10.69 -10.58
CA THR A 443 -4.87 11.66 -11.23
C THR A 443 -4.26 13.07 -11.18
N PRO A 444 -4.79 14.05 -11.92
CA PRO A 444 -4.39 15.44 -11.73
C PRO A 444 -4.56 15.94 -10.28
N GLU A 445 -5.54 15.38 -9.54
CA GLU A 445 -5.81 15.75 -8.15
C GLU A 445 -4.74 15.19 -7.19
N SER A 446 -4.11 14.06 -7.53
CA SER A 446 -3.02 13.47 -6.75
C SER A 446 -1.80 14.39 -6.62
N GLU A 447 -1.65 15.39 -7.50
CA GLU A 447 -0.58 16.40 -7.38
C GLU A 447 -0.93 17.50 -6.36
N ASN A 448 -2.19 17.64 -5.98
CA ASN A 448 -2.65 18.63 -5.01
C ASN A 448 -2.74 18.01 -3.62
N GLN A 449 -1.64 18.05 -2.87
CA GLN A 449 -1.54 17.45 -1.53
C GLN A 449 -1.86 18.45 -0.39
N ASN A 450 -2.41 19.63 -0.70
CA ASN A 450 -2.65 20.73 0.25
C ASN A 450 -4.12 20.78 0.72
N TYR A 451 -4.65 19.68 1.26
CA TYR A 451 -6.01 19.64 1.83
C TYR A 451 -6.04 19.77 3.35
#